data_AF-A0A950I175-F1
#
_entry.id   AF-A0A950I175-F1
#
_cell.length_a   1.000
_cell.length_b   1.000
_cell.length_c   1.000
_cell.angle_alpha   90.00
_cell.angle_beta   90.00
_cell.angle_gamma   90.00
#
_symmetry.space_group_name_H-M   'P 1'
#
loop_
_entity.id
_entity.type
_entity.pdbx_description
1 polymer ?
#
loop_
_entity_poly.entity_id
_entity_poly.type
_entity_poly.pdbx_seq_one_letter_code
_entity_poly.pdbx_strand_id
1 'polypeptide(L)' 'MNRLPGTVVAVEREGSIALVDVVVDAVRYTALLLDTDGERFRVGAPVTLAFNETEVALAKNLSGAISLRNRLPGTVE' A
#
# COMPACT_ATOMS: atom_id res chain seq x y z
N MET A 1 0.22 14.92 3.86
CA MET A 1 0.03 13.47 4.07
C MET A 1 -1.11 12.97 3.21
N ASN A 2 -0.87 12.04 2.28
CA ASN A 2 -1.91 11.47 1.43
C ASN A 2 -2.68 10.37 2.17
N ARG A 3 -3.98 10.25 1.90
CA ARG A 3 -4.87 9.26 2.56
C ARG A 3 -5.81 8.63 1.55
N LEU A 4 -5.82 7.30 1.47
CA LEU A 4 -6.66 6.54 0.55
C LEU A 4 -7.47 5.50 1.33
N PRO A 5 -8.81 5.56 1.36
CA PRO A 5 -9.64 4.52 1.94
C PRO A 5 -9.58 3.25 1.07
N GLY A 6 -9.49 2.09 1.70
CA GLY A 6 -9.40 0.82 0.98
C GLY A 6 -9.83 -0.37 1.83
N THR A 7 -9.69 -1.56 1.25
CA THR A 7 -10.04 -2.83 1.91
C THR A 7 -8.86 -3.78 1.87
N VAL A 8 -8.57 -4.40 3.01
CA VAL A 8 -7.51 -5.43 3.11
C VAL A 8 -7.93 -6.66 2.31
N VAL A 9 -7.08 -7.13 1.40
CA VAL A 9 -7.34 -8.31 0.55
C VAL A 9 -6.39 -9.47 0.82
N ALA A 10 -5.20 -9.21 1.37
CA ALA A 10 -4.28 -10.25 1.81
C ALA A 10 -3.44 -9.77 2.99
N VAL A 11 -3.05 -10.71 3.84
CA VAL A 11 -2.18 -10.47 4.99
C VAL A 11 -1.22 -11.64 5.11
N GLU A 12 0.06 -11.38 4.93
CA GLU A 12 1.16 -12.32 5.15
C GLU A 12 1.92 -11.91 6.40
N ARG A 13 2.21 -12.84 7.30
CA ARG A 13 2.82 -12.56 8.61
C ARG A 13 4.02 -13.46 8.83
N GLU A 14 5.11 -12.88 9.28
CA GLU A 14 6.32 -13.58 9.69
C GLU A 14 6.91 -12.89 10.92
N GLY A 15 6.83 -13.55 12.08
CA GLY A 15 7.25 -12.96 13.35
C GLY A 15 6.49 -11.67 13.67
N SER A 16 7.23 -10.59 13.93
CA SER A 16 6.68 -9.26 14.21
C SER A 16 6.39 -8.43 12.96
N ILE A 17 6.56 -9.01 11.76
CA ILE A 17 6.38 -8.31 10.50
C ILE A 17 5.10 -8.81 9.82
N ALA A 18 4.35 -7.88 9.24
CA ALA A 18 3.23 -8.18 8.38
C ALA A 18 3.32 -7.43 7.05
N LEU A 19 3.04 -8.11 5.96
CA LEU A 19 2.71 -7.51 4.67
C LEU A 19 1.19 -7.51 4.52
N VAL A 20 0.62 -6.32 4.35
CA VAL A 20 -0.81 -6.13 4.20
C VAL A 20 -1.07 -5.57 2.82
N ASP A 21 -1.81 -6.32 2.02
CA ASP A 21 -2.28 -5.86 0.74
C ASP A 21 -3.67 -5.24 0.87
N VAL A 22 -3.81 -4.06 0.29
CA VAL A 22 -5.02 -3.25 0.33
C VAL A 22 -5.40 -2.89 -1.10
N VAL A 23 -6.68 -3.04 -1.43
CA VAL A 23 -7.23 -2.52 -2.68
C VAL A 23 -7.88 -1.17 -2.42
N VAL A 24 -7.51 -0.18 -3.24
CA VAL A 24 -8.19 1.11 -3.37
C VAL A 24 -8.65 1.19 -4.81
N ASP A 25 -9.97 1.30 -5.01
CA ASP A 25 -10.60 1.17 -6.33
C ASP A 25 -10.17 -0.12 -7.05
N ALA A 26 -9.36 0.01 -8.11
CA ALA A 26 -8.83 -1.11 -8.90
C ALA A 26 -7.31 -1.33 -8.72
N VAL A 27 -6.67 -0.60 -7.81
CA VAL A 27 -5.22 -0.64 -7.60
C VAL A 27 -4.89 -1.35 -6.28
N ARG A 28 -3.99 -2.32 -6.34
CA ARG A 28 -3.47 -3.04 -5.17
C ARG A 28 -2.21 -2.34 -4.66
N TYR A 29 -2.20 -2.09 -3.36
CA TYR A 29 -1.07 -1.53 -2.61
C TYR A 29 -0.62 -2.53 -1.57
N THR A 30 0.66 -2.52 -1.24
CA THR A 30 1.24 -3.29 -0.13
C THR A 30 1.82 -2.34 0.90
N ALA A 31 1.48 -2.57 2.18
CA ALA A 31 2.09 -1.92 3.33
C ALA A 31 2.88 -2.94 4.14
N LEU A 32 4.10 -2.57 4.55
CA LEU A 32 4.88 -3.30 5.56
C LEU A 32 4.53 -2.73 6.92
N LEU A 33 4.16 -3.59 7.84
CA LEU A 33 3.86 -3.22 9.21
C LEU A 33 4.82 -3.95 10.16
N LEU A 34 5.30 -3.23 11.17
CA LEU A 34 6.13 -3.75 12.25
C LEU A 34 5.30 -3.82 13.52
N ASP A 35 5.55 -4.85 14.33
CA ASP A 35 4.99 -5.03 15.67
C ASP A 35 3.46 -4.89 15.73
N THR A 36 2.78 -5.54 14.79
CA THR A 36 1.31 -5.43 14.71
C THR A 36 0.64 -6.41 15.64
N ASP A 37 -0.22 -5.91 16.53
CA ASP A 37 -1.28 -6.69 17.16
C ASP A 37 -2.18 -7.27 16.06
N GLY A 38 -2.16 -8.60 15.94
CA GLY A 38 -2.52 -9.36 14.74
C GLY A 38 -3.97 -9.24 14.26
N GLU A 39 -4.85 -8.59 15.01
CA GLU A 39 -6.29 -8.62 14.74
C GLU A 39 -6.82 -7.42 13.94
N ARG A 40 -6.13 -6.27 13.99
CA ARG A 40 -6.63 -5.05 13.33
C ARG A 40 -6.63 -5.14 11.79
N PHE A 41 -5.64 -5.85 11.25
CA PHE A 41 -5.44 -6.00 9.81
C PHE A 41 -5.78 -7.44 9.41
N ARG A 42 -7.04 -7.65 9.04
CA ARG A 42 -7.58 -8.92 8.55
C ARG A 42 -8.26 -8.71 7.20
N VAL A 43 -8.31 -9.75 6.38
CA VAL A 43 -8.99 -9.69 5.07
C VAL A 43 -10.44 -9.21 5.24
N GLY A 44 -10.86 -8.29 4.37
CA GLY A 44 -12.16 -7.63 4.41
C GLY A 44 -12.25 -6.42 5.36
N ALA A 45 -11.23 -6.15 6.18
CA ALA A 45 -11.25 -4.98 7.06
C ALA A 45 -11.14 -3.67 6.25
N PRO A 46 -11.97 -2.66 6.55
CA PRO A 46 -11.79 -1.32 6.01
C PRO A 46 -10.58 -0.66 6.67
N VAL A 47 -9.73 -0.04 5.87
CA VAL A 47 -8.52 0.65 6.32
C VAL A 47 -8.33 1.96 5.57
N THR A 48 -7.44 2.81 6.06
CA THR A 48 -6.95 3.98 5.33
C THR A 48 -5.45 3.81 5.15
N LEU A 49 -5.01 3.72 3.89
CA LEU A 49 -3.60 3.87 3.57
C LEU A 49 -3.20 5.32 3.79
N ALA A 50 -2.06 5.52 4.44
CA ALA A 50 -1.46 6.84 4.62
C ALA A 50 0.00 6.79 4.14
N PHE A 51 0.40 7.80 3.37
CA PHE A 51 1.78 7.93 2.89
C PHE A 51 2.17 9.40 2.78
N ASN A 52 3.45 9.66 3.05
CA ASN A 52 4.00 10.99 3.00
C ASN A 52 4.15 11.44 1.54
N GLU A 53 3.69 12.65 1.23
CA GLU A 53 3.82 13.28 -0.07
C GLU A 53 5.28 13.40 -0.52
N THR A 54 6.23 13.56 0.41
CA THR A 54 7.65 13.64 0.09
C THR A 54 8.26 12.29 -0.30
N GLU A 55 7.54 11.19 -0.08
CA GLU A 55 7.95 9.82 -0.44
C GLU A 55 7.25 9.33 -1.72
N VAL A 56 6.62 10.25 -2.46
CA VAL A 56 5.98 9.97 -3.75
C VAL A 56 6.85 10.48 -4.87
N ALA A 57 7.17 9.60 -5.83
CA ALA A 57 7.83 9.97 -7.07
C ALA A 57 6.84 9.94 -8.24
N LEU A 58 6.93 10.94 -9.12
CA LEU A 58 6.23 10.96 -10.40
C LEU A 58 7.19 10.54 -11.51
N ALA A 59 6.73 9.68 -12.41
CA ALA A 59 7.51 9.24 -13.56
C ALA A 59 6.62 9.11 -14.80
N LYS A 60 7.18 9.41 -15.96
CA LYS A 60 6.60 9.08 -17.28
C LYS A 60 7.46 8.01 -17.93
N ASN A 61 6.83 7.08 -18.65
CA ASN A 61 7.52 6.00 -19.38
C ASN A 61 8.50 5.21 -18.49
N LEU A 62 8.07 4.91 -17.26
CA LEU A 62 8.87 4.16 -16.29
C LEU A 62 9.30 2.81 -16.89
N SER A 63 10.60 2.59 -17.04
CA SER A 63 11.19 1.40 -17.67
C SER A 63 12.43 0.93 -16.90
N GLY A 64 12.86 -0.32 -17.16
CA GLY A 64 13.98 -0.93 -16.46
C GLY A 64 13.63 -1.57 -15.11
N ALA A 65 14.66 -2.03 -14.39
CA ALA A 65 14.51 -2.71 -13.10
C ALA A 65 14.43 -1.70 -11.96
N ILE A 66 13.21 -1.28 -11.62
CA ILE A 66 12.96 -0.32 -10.55
C ILE A 66 12.20 -1.05 -9.44
N SER A 67 12.76 -1.06 -8.24
CA SER A 67 12.17 -1.70 -7.05
C SER A 67 11.21 -0.76 -6.33
N LEU A 68 10.07 -0.46 -6.97
CA LEU A 68 8.94 0.23 -6.36
C LEU A 68 7.77 -0.74 -6.24
N ARG A 69 7.33 -0.98 -5.01
CA ARG A 69 6.27 -1.95 -4.70
C ARG A 69 4.87 -1.40 -5.00
N ASN A 70 4.63 -0.14 -4.66
CA ASN A 70 3.37 0.55 -4.93
C ASN A 70 3.51 1.43 -6.17
N ARG A 71 2.59 1.25 -7.12
CA ARG A 71 2.50 2.07 -8.34
C ARG A 71 1.05 2.27 -8.68
N LEU A 72 0.72 3.49 -9.06
CA LEU A 72 -0.59 3.85 -9.55
C LEU A 72 -0.43 4.71 -10.82
N PRO A 73 -1.22 4.45 -11.87
CA PRO A 73 -1.34 5.37 -12.99
C PRO A 73 -2.10 6.64 -12.54
N GLY A 74 -1.81 7.77 -13.17
CA GLY A 74 -2.50 9.03 -12.90
C GLY A 74 -2.16 10.11 -13.92
N THR A 75 -2.93 11.19 -13.87
CA THR A 75 -2.73 12.42 -14.67
C THR A 75 -2.30 13.54 -13.74
N VAL A 76 -1.39 14.40 -14.20
CA VAL A 76 -1.04 15.65 -13.49
C VAL A 76 -1.95 16.75 -14.01
N GLU A 77 -2.65 17.42 -13.10
CA GLU A 77 -3.53 18.57 -13.37
C GLU A 77 -2.96 19.87 -12.78
#